data_AF-Q4QPA1-F1
#
_entry.id   AF-Q4QPA1-F1
#
_cell.length_a   1.000
_cell.length_b   1.000
_cell.length_c   1.000
_cell.angle_alpha   90.00
_cell.angle_beta   90.00
_cell.angle_gamma   90.00
#
_symmetry.space_group_name_H-M   'P 1'
#
loop_
_entity.id
_entity.type
_entity.pdbx_description
1 polymer ?
#
loop_
_entity_poly.entity_id
_entity_poly.type
_entity_poly.pdbx_seq_one_letter_code
_entity_poly.pdbx_strand_id
1 'polypeptide(L)'
;MNLSITNFITSFSRERISVYQNYIHSSEPNLSPADISLKSLKLYLWNIQISSALFEVINLYEVTLRNKIFAVVNSEFSDSINDYYFKKRLSSFFRDKLNELGASTISAPMIVSRLNFAFWTEVLNKHFYYSGSVGKSGHPLYPRLYNFNSSLFSINRKLTREDYNKLTQKLIKINDEVNELRNRICHHEPIFKSKLRAIYIKMLFVLRCLDTNVYKLAKEIERVNKLLKKFEDEINP
;
A
#
# COMPACT_ATOMS: atom_id res chain seq x y z
N MET A 1 14.00 28.60 14.98
CA MET A 1 12.85 28.35 15.88
C MET A 1 13.41 27.70 17.14
N ASN A 2 13.67 28.47 18.21
CA ASN A 2 14.12 27.93 19.50
C ASN A 2 12.92 27.30 20.22
N LEU A 3 12.47 26.15 19.70
CA LEU A 3 11.58 25.28 20.45
C LEU A 3 12.41 24.72 21.61
N SER A 4 12.15 25.19 22.83
CA SER A 4 12.63 24.51 24.03
C SER A 4 12.13 23.06 23.96
N ILE A 5 13.05 22.12 23.78
CA ILE A 5 12.75 20.69 23.68
C ILE A 5 11.93 20.22 24.89
N THR A 6 12.15 20.86 26.04
CA THR A 6 11.42 20.65 27.29
C THR A 6 9.90 20.90 27.13
N ASN A 7 9.51 21.98 26.43
CA ASN A 7 8.09 22.30 26.19
C ASN A 7 7.44 21.38 25.13
N PHE A 8 8.24 20.81 24.23
CA PHE A 8 7.76 19.88 23.21
C PHE A 8 7.47 18.49 23.82
N ILE A 9 8.32 18.04 24.75
CA ILE A 9 8.15 16.78 25.49
C ILE A 9 6.94 16.81 26.43
N THR A 10 6.59 17.98 26.99
CA THR A 10 5.42 18.09 27.88
C THR A 10 4.08 18.12 27.12
N SER A 11 4.09 18.53 25.85
CA SER A 11 2.86 18.64 25.03
C SER A 11 2.56 17.39 24.20
N PHE A 12 3.56 16.55 23.91
CA PHE A 12 3.40 15.24 23.29
C PHE A 12 3.42 14.13 24.35
N SER A 13 2.66 13.04 24.13
CA SER A 13 2.75 11.85 25.00
C SER A 13 4.19 11.36 25.08
N ARG A 14 4.69 11.12 26.31
CA ARG A 14 6.05 10.64 26.58
C ARG A 14 6.33 9.31 25.86
N GLU A 15 5.30 8.49 25.76
CA GLU A 15 5.31 7.18 25.10
C GLU A 15 5.60 7.30 23.60
N ARG A 16 5.20 8.42 22.97
CA ARG A 16 5.40 8.62 21.54
C ARG A 16 6.80 9.08 21.18
N ILE A 17 7.40 9.95 22.00
CA ILE A 17 8.77 10.43 21.77
C ILE A 17 9.81 9.41 22.22
N SER A 18 9.49 8.57 23.22
CA SER A 18 10.42 7.58 23.77
C SER A 18 10.92 6.59 22.70
N VAL A 19 10.09 6.21 21.72
CA VAL A 19 10.50 5.31 20.63
C VAL A 19 11.64 5.93 19.80
N TYR A 20 11.62 7.24 19.61
CA TYR A 20 12.65 7.98 18.88
C TYR A 20 13.92 8.12 19.73
N GLN A 21 13.76 8.49 21.02
CA GLN A 21 14.86 8.59 21.96
C GLN A 21 15.60 7.27 22.14
N ASN A 22 14.86 6.18 22.33
CA ASN A 22 15.42 4.84 22.47
C ASN A 22 16.19 4.43 21.22
N TYR A 23 15.69 4.78 20.02
CA TYR A 23 16.41 4.51 18.78
C TYR A 23 17.72 5.30 18.71
N ILE A 24 17.69 6.61 18.92
CA ILE A 24 18.90 7.46 18.88
C ILE A 24 19.92 7.02 19.94
N HIS A 25 19.47 6.76 21.17
CA HIS A 25 20.35 6.31 22.24
C HIS A 25 20.99 4.95 21.93
N SER A 26 20.24 4.02 21.31
CA SER A 26 20.79 2.73 20.90
C SER A 26 21.80 2.85 19.75
N SER A 27 21.56 3.78 18.82
CA SER A 27 22.43 4.01 17.66
C SER A 27 23.70 4.81 18.01
N GLU A 28 23.60 5.74 18.96
CA GLU A 28 24.68 6.65 19.35
C GLU A 28 24.74 6.80 20.88
N PRO A 29 25.28 5.81 21.62
CA PRO A 29 25.19 5.75 23.07
C PRO A 29 25.95 6.86 23.81
N ASN A 30 26.92 7.51 23.15
CA ASN A 30 27.78 8.54 23.74
C ASN A 30 27.20 9.96 23.64
N LEU A 31 26.02 10.15 23.04
CA LEU A 31 25.39 11.47 22.93
C LEU A 31 24.93 11.99 24.30
N SER A 32 25.06 13.30 24.50
CA SER A 32 24.50 13.95 25.68
C SER A 32 22.97 13.84 25.69
N PRO A 33 22.30 13.87 26.85
CA PRO A 33 20.83 13.86 26.92
C PRO A 33 20.16 14.98 26.10
N ALA A 34 20.81 16.15 26.00
CA ALA A 34 20.32 17.26 25.19
C ALA A 34 20.38 16.94 23.69
N ASP A 35 21.49 16.34 23.22
CA ASP A 35 21.66 15.96 21.81
C ASP A 35 20.72 14.82 21.41
N ILE A 36 20.53 13.82 22.28
CA ILE A 36 19.55 12.74 22.09
C ILE A 36 18.16 13.35 21.87
N SER A 37 17.78 14.31 22.71
CA SER A 37 16.46 14.93 22.64
C SER A 37 16.29 15.75 21.35
N LEU A 38 17.34 16.48 20.93
CA LEU A 38 17.33 17.23 19.68
C LEU A 38 17.25 16.32 18.44
N LYS A 39 18.08 15.26 18.37
CA LYS A 39 18.04 14.30 17.26
C LYS A 39 16.71 13.55 17.19
N SER A 40 16.15 13.19 18.35
CA SER A 40 14.83 12.54 18.43
C SER A 40 13.73 13.41 17.85
N LEU A 41 13.75 14.72 18.15
CA LEU A 41 12.82 15.68 17.56
C LEU A 41 13.00 15.79 16.05
N LYS A 42 14.25 15.87 15.56
CA LYS A 42 14.55 15.88 14.12
C LYS A 42 14.01 14.63 13.43
N LEU A 43 14.21 13.45 14.02
CA LEU A 43 13.70 12.19 13.49
C LEU A 43 12.17 12.12 13.51
N TYR A 44 11.53 12.63 14.56
CA TYR A 44 10.08 12.72 14.64
C TYR A 44 9.50 13.61 13.53
N LEU A 45 10.05 14.81 13.35
CA LEU A 45 9.64 15.73 12.29
C LEU A 45 9.93 15.16 10.90
N TRP A 46 11.05 14.45 10.74
CA TRP A 46 11.33 13.72 9.51
C TRP A 46 10.27 12.65 9.25
N ASN A 47 9.88 11.86 10.27
CA ASN A 47 8.87 10.80 10.16
C ASN A 47 7.54 11.37 9.63
N ILE A 48 7.12 12.54 10.11
CA ILE A 48 5.94 13.25 9.60
C ILE A 48 6.12 13.63 8.11
N GLN A 49 7.26 14.22 7.75
CA GLN A 49 7.54 14.64 6.37
C GLN A 49 7.55 13.46 5.40
N ILE A 50 8.28 12.38 5.72
CA ILE A 50 8.35 11.19 4.86
C ILE A 50 7.01 10.47 4.78
N SER A 51 6.24 10.44 5.87
CA SER A 51 4.87 9.92 5.91
C SER A 51 3.96 10.65 4.94
N SER A 52 4.00 11.99 4.95
CA SER A 52 3.23 12.83 4.03
C SER A 52 3.63 12.58 2.57
N ALA A 53 4.93 12.52 2.27
CA ALA A 53 5.43 12.26 0.92
C ALA A 53 5.05 10.85 0.42
N LEU A 54 5.12 9.83 1.28
CA LEU A 54 4.71 8.47 0.92
C LEU A 54 3.20 8.39 0.64
N PHE A 55 2.38 9.16 1.36
CA PHE A 55 0.94 9.16 1.15
C PHE A 55 0.52 9.66 -0.23
N GLU A 56 1.28 10.58 -0.83
CA GLU A 56 1.04 11.04 -2.20
C GLU A 56 1.12 9.88 -3.20
N VAL A 57 2.18 9.06 -3.06
CA VAL A 57 2.41 7.89 -3.92
C VAL A 57 1.44 6.75 -3.61
N ILE A 58 1.16 6.50 -2.32
CA ILE A 58 0.18 5.49 -1.87
C ILE A 58 -1.20 5.81 -2.43
N ASN A 59 -1.61 7.08 -2.44
CA ASN A 59 -2.89 7.49 -3.00
C ASN A 59 -2.97 7.19 -4.51
N LEU A 60 -1.95 7.56 -5.28
CA LEU A 60 -1.88 7.23 -6.71
C LEU A 60 -1.92 5.72 -6.94
N TYR A 61 -1.18 4.96 -6.12
CA TYR A 61 -1.14 3.50 -6.16
C TYR A 61 -2.53 2.89 -5.89
N GLU A 62 -3.18 3.27 -4.78
CA GLU A 62 -4.46 2.69 -4.34
C GLU A 62 -5.57 2.94 -5.36
N VAL A 63 -5.68 4.20 -5.81
CA VAL A 63 -6.70 4.60 -6.78
C VAL A 63 -6.49 3.91 -8.13
N THR A 64 -5.23 3.79 -8.58
CA THR A 64 -4.93 3.10 -9.85
C THR A 64 -5.23 1.62 -9.74
N LEU A 65 -4.79 0.96 -8.66
CA LEU A 65 -5.03 -0.46 -8.42
C LEU A 65 -6.52 -0.79 -8.40
N ARG A 66 -7.30 -0.08 -7.57
CA ARG A 66 -8.74 -0.36 -7.44
C ARG A 66 -9.47 -0.14 -8.76
N ASN A 67 -9.11 0.90 -9.51
CA ASN A 67 -9.76 1.21 -10.78
C ASN A 67 -9.43 0.16 -11.86
N LYS A 68 -8.18 -0.34 -11.92
CA LYS A 68 -7.79 -1.40 -12.86
C LYS A 68 -8.48 -2.73 -12.52
N ILE A 69 -8.54 -3.10 -11.24
CA ILE A 69 -9.29 -4.29 -10.80
C ILE A 69 -10.77 -4.13 -11.14
N PHE A 70 -11.36 -2.98 -10.78
CA PHE A 70 -12.78 -2.71 -11.01
C PHE A 70 -13.14 -2.73 -12.49
N ALA A 71 -12.30 -2.20 -13.38
CA ALA A 71 -12.54 -2.24 -14.82
C ALA A 71 -12.69 -3.68 -15.34
N VAL A 72 -11.85 -4.61 -14.89
CA VAL A 72 -11.94 -6.03 -15.25
C VAL A 72 -13.17 -6.68 -14.61
N VAL A 73 -13.46 -6.39 -13.34
CA VAL A 73 -14.68 -6.91 -12.69
C VAL A 73 -15.94 -6.45 -13.44
N ASN A 74 -15.98 -5.19 -13.87
CA ASN A 74 -17.12 -4.62 -14.57
C ASN A 74 -17.27 -5.14 -16.00
N SER A 75 -16.21 -5.62 -16.64
CA SER A 75 -16.30 -6.25 -17.96
C SER A 75 -16.76 -7.71 -17.90
N GLU A 76 -16.39 -8.43 -16.84
CA GLU A 76 -16.61 -9.88 -16.75
C GLU A 76 -17.84 -10.30 -15.92
N PHE A 77 -18.41 -9.41 -15.11
CA PHE A 77 -19.57 -9.69 -14.27
C PHE A 77 -20.74 -8.76 -14.61
N SER A 78 -21.93 -9.32 -14.83
CA SER A 78 -23.11 -8.58 -15.31
C SER A 78 -23.61 -7.52 -14.34
N ASP A 79 -23.53 -7.80 -13.04
CA ASP A 79 -23.82 -6.83 -11.96
C ASP A 79 -22.55 -6.35 -11.25
N SER A 80 -21.42 -6.36 -11.97
CA SER A 80 -20.13 -5.84 -11.48
C SER A 80 -19.75 -6.45 -10.12
N ILE A 81 -19.30 -5.64 -9.16
CA ILE A 81 -18.98 -6.06 -7.78
C ILE A 81 -20.20 -6.61 -6.99
N ASN A 82 -21.42 -6.35 -7.44
CA ASN A 82 -22.64 -6.85 -6.81
C ASN A 82 -23.03 -8.25 -7.28
N ASP A 83 -22.43 -8.74 -8.37
CA ASP A 83 -22.67 -10.04 -8.94
C ASP A 83 -22.54 -11.17 -7.91
N TYR A 84 -23.52 -12.09 -7.95
CA TYR A 84 -23.60 -13.23 -7.03
C TYR A 84 -22.34 -14.10 -7.07
N TYR A 85 -21.84 -14.44 -8.26
CA TYR A 85 -20.67 -15.30 -8.41
C TYR A 85 -19.37 -14.58 -8.05
N PHE A 86 -19.30 -13.26 -8.26
CA PHE A 86 -18.19 -12.45 -7.74
C PHE A 86 -18.14 -12.53 -6.21
N LYS A 87 -19.25 -12.19 -5.54
CA LYS A 87 -19.38 -12.20 -4.07
C LYS A 87 -19.17 -13.58 -3.45
N LYS A 88 -19.61 -14.64 -4.13
CA LYS A 88 -19.50 -16.03 -3.63
C LYS A 88 -18.07 -16.48 -3.40
N ARG A 89 -17.08 -15.92 -4.11
CA ARG A 89 -15.66 -16.28 -3.90
C ARG A 89 -14.97 -15.46 -2.81
N LEU A 90 -15.61 -14.40 -2.31
CA LEU A 90 -15.11 -13.59 -1.21
C LEU A 90 -15.42 -14.23 0.14
N SER A 91 -14.66 -13.83 1.15
CA SER A 91 -14.87 -14.09 2.56
C SER A 91 -16.23 -13.55 3.02
N SER A 92 -16.76 -14.12 4.10
CA SER A 92 -17.99 -13.60 4.72
C SER A 92 -17.87 -12.12 5.02
N PHE A 93 -16.77 -11.70 5.63
CA PHE A 93 -16.50 -10.31 5.97
C PHE A 93 -16.71 -9.33 4.80
N PHE A 94 -16.06 -9.54 3.66
CA PHE A 94 -16.23 -8.61 2.53
C PHE A 94 -17.53 -8.81 1.77
N ARG A 95 -18.09 -10.02 1.75
CA ARG A 95 -19.41 -10.24 1.18
C ARG A 95 -20.47 -9.46 1.95
N ASP A 96 -20.44 -9.53 3.28
CA ASP A 96 -21.36 -8.80 4.15
C ASP A 96 -21.14 -7.30 4.00
N LYS A 97 -19.89 -6.83 3.89
CA LYS A 97 -19.58 -5.43 3.63
C LYS A 97 -20.12 -4.94 2.28
N LEU A 98 -19.99 -5.73 1.22
CA LEU A 98 -20.56 -5.39 -0.09
C LEU A 98 -22.09 -5.40 -0.07
N ASN A 99 -22.71 -6.29 0.70
CA ASN A 99 -24.16 -6.32 0.84
C ASN A 99 -24.68 -5.10 1.61
N GLU A 100 -23.99 -4.69 2.68
CA GLU A 100 -24.28 -3.44 3.43
C GLU A 100 -24.19 -2.22 2.50
N LEU A 101 -23.10 -2.11 1.73
CA LEU A 101 -22.91 -0.99 0.81
C LEU A 101 -23.89 -1.03 -0.38
N GLY A 102 -24.19 -2.22 -0.90
CA GLY A 102 -25.11 -2.43 -2.02
C GLY A 102 -26.59 -2.27 -1.66
N ALA A 103 -26.94 -2.32 -0.37
CA ALA A 103 -28.28 -1.98 0.10
C ALA A 103 -28.59 -0.47 0.03
N SER A 104 -27.55 0.36 -0.08
CA SER A 104 -27.71 1.80 -0.31
C SER A 104 -27.81 2.12 -1.81
N THR A 105 -28.52 3.19 -2.19
CA THR A 105 -28.74 3.61 -3.59
C THR A 105 -27.49 4.22 -4.24
N ILE A 106 -26.30 3.80 -3.83
CA ILE A 106 -25.02 4.31 -4.32
C ILE A 106 -24.53 3.47 -5.50
N SER A 107 -23.89 4.13 -6.47
CA SER A 107 -23.37 3.45 -7.66
C SER A 107 -22.18 2.54 -7.35
N ALA A 108 -21.92 1.53 -8.18
CA ALA A 108 -20.77 0.63 -8.02
C ALA A 108 -19.40 1.37 -7.93
N PRO A 109 -19.13 2.43 -8.73
CA PRO A 109 -17.93 3.26 -8.52
C PRO A 109 -17.86 3.91 -7.14
N MET A 110 -19.01 4.30 -6.55
CA MET A 110 -19.05 4.87 -5.21
C MET A 110 -18.77 3.80 -4.14
N ILE A 111 -19.28 2.57 -4.31
CA ILE A 111 -18.93 1.43 -3.45
C ILE A 111 -17.42 1.17 -3.50
N VAL A 112 -16.83 1.07 -4.69
CA VAL A 112 -15.38 0.88 -4.93
C VAL A 112 -14.56 1.92 -4.16
N SER A 113 -15.02 3.17 -4.13
CA SER A 113 -14.32 4.24 -3.43
C SER A 113 -14.26 4.08 -1.90
N ARG A 114 -15.18 3.29 -1.32
CA ARG A 114 -15.32 3.05 0.12
C ARG A 114 -14.61 1.78 0.60
N LEU A 115 -14.04 0.99 -0.31
CA LEU A 115 -13.32 -0.25 0.00
C LEU A 115 -11.83 0.03 0.20
N ASN A 116 -11.21 -0.69 1.12
CA ASN A 116 -9.81 -0.51 1.49
C ASN A 116 -8.86 -1.48 0.75
N PHE A 117 -7.55 -1.28 0.91
CA PHE A 117 -6.49 -2.14 0.38
C PHE A 117 -6.73 -3.64 0.58
N ALA A 118 -7.17 -4.06 1.78
CA ALA A 118 -7.37 -5.47 2.10
C ALA A 118 -8.44 -6.12 1.23
N PHE A 119 -9.49 -5.38 0.87
CA PHE A 119 -10.49 -5.84 -0.10
C PHE A 119 -9.84 -6.16 -1.45
N TRP A 120 -9.00 -5.25 -1.97
CA TRP A 120 -8.33 -5.41 -3.27
C TRP A 120 -7.31 -6.56 -3.26
N THR A 121 -6.57 -6.76 -2.15
CA THR A 121 -5.74 -7.96 -1.93
C THR A 121 -6.60 -9.21 -2.06
N GLU A 122 -7.78 -9.23 -1.43
CA GLU A 122 -8.64 -10.41 -1.47
C GLU A 122 -9.17 -10.69 -2.89
N VAL A 123 -9.61 -9.65 -3.61
CA VAL A 123 -10.06 -9.82 -5.00
C VAL A 123 -8.94 -10.41 -5.87
N LEU A 124 -7.72 -9.89 -5.76
CA LEU A 124 -6.57 -10.44 -6.50
C LEU A 124 -6.34 -11.93 -6.15
N ASN A 125 -6.37 -12.29 -4.87
CA ASN A 125 -6.19 -13.67 -4.43
C ASN A 125 -7.31 -14.61 -4.90
N LYS A 126 -8.58 -14.19 -4.81
CA LYS A 126 -9.74 -15.06 -5.04
C LYS A 126 -10.15 -15.18 -6.49
N HIS A 127 -9.89 -14.14 -7.29
CA HIS A 127 -10.35 -14.02 -8.67
C HIS A 127 -9.24 -14.01 -9.71
N PHE A 128 -8.03 -13.53 -9.40
CA PHE A 128 -6.96 -13.38 -10.41
C PHE A 128 -5.82 -14.38 -10.26
N TYR A 129 -5.43 -14.72 -9.03
CA TYR A 129 -4.25 -15.55 -8.75
C TYR A 129 -4.57 -17.04 -8.69
N TYR A 130 -3.86 -17.84 -9.49
CA TYR A 130 -3.94 -19.29 -9.45
C TYR A 130 -2.84 -19.88 -8.56
N SER A 131 -3.25 -20.51 -7.46
CA SER A 131 -2.36 -21.12 -6.47
C SER A 131 -2.00 -22.59 -6.76
N GLY A 132 -2.28 -23.10 -7.96
CA GLY A 132 -2.04 -24.52 -8.28
C GLY A 132 -3.15 -25.47 -7.83
N SER A 133 -4.34 -24.97 -7.50
CA SER A 133 -5.47 -25.79 -7.06
C SER A 133 -5.96 -26.73 -8.17
N VAL A 134 -6.10 -28.02 -7.87
CA VAL A 134 -6.60 -29.04 -8.79
C VAL A 134 -7.92 -29.62 -8.32
N GLY A 135 -8.80 -29.98 -9.26
CA GLY A 135 -10.07 -30.63 -8.98
C GLY A 135 -9.91 -32.12 -8.75
N LYS A 136 -11.01 -32.79 -8.38
CA LYS A 136 -11.05 -34.26 -8.20
C LYS A 136 -10.63 -35.05 -9.44
N SER A 137 -10.80 -34.47 -10.63
CA SER A 137 -10.39 -35.03 -11.92
C SER A 137 -8.92 -34.75 -12.28
N GLY A 138 -8.15 -34.10 -11.42
CA GLY A 138 -6.75 -33.71 -11.69
C GLY A 138 -6.58 -32.46 -12.57
N HIS A 139 -7.68 -31.90 -13.09
CA HIS A 139 -7.61 -30.68 -13.90
C HIS A 139 -7.45 -29.40 -13.04
N PRO A 140 -6.68 -28.40 -13.52
CA PRO A 140 -6.56 -27.10 -12.88
C PRO A 140 -7.91 -26.40 -12.64
N LEU A 141 -8.11 -25.93 -11.40
CA LEU A 141 -9.25 -25.08 -11.03
C LEU A 141 -8.84 -23.62 -11.05
N TYR A 142 -8.90 -23.03 -12.24
CA TYR A 142 -8.57 -21.61 -12.39
C TYR A 142 -9.62 -20.69 -11.74
N PRO A 143 -9.17 -19.60 -11.08
CA PRO A 143 -10.04 -18.49 -10.72
C PRO A 143 -10.77 -17.89 -11.92
N ARG A 144 -11.93 -17.27 -11.69
CA ARG A 144 -12.78 -16.74 -12.77
C ARG A 144 -12.09 -15.66 -13.61
N LEU A 145 -11.31 -14.78 -12.98
CA LEU A 145 -10.59 -13.70 -13.67
C LEU A 145 -9.16 -14.09 -14.08
N TYR A 146 -8.75 -15.35 -13.91
CA TYR A 146 -7.38 -15.79 -14.22
C TYR A 146 -6.99 -15.56 -15.68
N ASN A 147 -7.92 -15.77 -16.61
CA ASN A 147 -7.68 -15.57 -18.04
C ASN A 147 -7.69 -14.09 -18.45
N PHE A 148 -8.08 -13.20 -17.54
CA PHE A 148 -8.20 -11.76 -17.78
C PHE A 148 -7.11 -10.97 -17.05
N ASN A 149 -6.08 -11.65 -16.53
CA ASN A 149 -4.92 -10.97 -15.93
C ASN A 149 -4.25 -9.99 -16.90
N SER A 150 -4.26 -10.25 -18.22
CA SER A 150 -3.72 -9.29 -19.18
C SER A 150 -4.42 -7.94 -19.16
N SER A 151 -5.72 -7.90 -18.90
CA SER A 151 -6.50 -6.67 -18.79
C SER A 151 -6.15 -5.84 -17.55
N LEU A 152 -5.51 -6.45 -16.55
CA LEU A 152 -5.05 -5.76 -15.34
C LEU A 152 -3.80 -4.92 -15.60
N PHE A 153 -2.94 -5.32 -16.54
CA PHE A 153 -1.61 -4.76 -16.74
C PHE A 153 -1.44 -4.07 -18.09
N SER A 154 -0.89 -2.85 -18.09
CA SER A 154 -0.54 -2.08 -19.28
C SER A 154 0.88 -2.42 -19.77
N ILE A 155 1.10 -3.67 -20.20
CA ILE A 155 2.42 -4.18 -20.62
C ILE A 155 2.50 -4.34 -22.15
N ASN A 156 3.39 -3.57 -22.79
CA ASN A 156 3.62 -3.61 -24.24
C ASN A 156 4.54 -4.77 -24.67
N ARG A 157 4.24 -5.99 -24.21
CA ARG A 157 4.84 -7.23 -24.72
C ARG A 157 3.92 -8.41 -24.47
N LYS A 158 4.01 -9.43 -25.32
CA LYS A 158 3.26 -10.68 -25.14
C LYS A 158 3.83 -11.45 -23.94
N LEU A 159 2.96 -11.79 -23.00
CA LEU A 159 3.26 -12.59 -21.82
C LEU A 159 2.42 -13.86 -21.82
N THR A 160 2.94 -14.92 -21.22
CA THR A 160 2.17 -16.16 -21.00
C THR A 160 1.20 -16.01 -19.83
N ARG A 161 0.23 -16.92 -19.72
CA ARG A 161 -0.68 -16.99 -18.55
C ARG A 161 0.09 -17.15 -17.23
N GLU A 162 1.19 -17.91 -17.26
CA GLU A 162 2.04 -18.13 -16.09
C GLU A 162 2.85 -16.88 -15.72
N ASP A 163 3.33 -16.11 -16.70
CA ASP A 163 3.99 -14.83 -16.44
C ASP A 163 3.03 -13.84 -15.76
N TYR A 164 1.79 -13.77 -16.25
CA TYR A 164 0.74 -12.97 -15.62
C TYR A 164 0.42 -13.46 -14.21
N ASN A 165 0.33 -14.78 -13.99
CA ASN A 165 0.11 -15.33 -12.65
C ASN A 165 1.22 -14.92 -11.67
N LYS A 166 2.49 -14.96 -12.11
CA LYS A 166 3.65 -14.49 -11.33
C LYS A 166 3.59 -12.99 -11.06
N LEU A 167 3.18 -12.19 -12.04
CA LEU A 167 2.99 -10.74 -11.84
C LEU A 167 1.88 -10.45 -10.84
N THR A 168 0.75 -11.16 -10.91
CA THR A 168 -0.36 -11.03 -9.95
C THR A 168 0.07 -11.47 -8.55
N GLN A 169 0.84 -12.56 -8.42
CA GLN A 169 1.40 -12.98 -7.13
C GLN A 169 2.33 -11.91 -6.55
N LYS A 170 3.18 -11.31 -7.39
CA LYS A 170 4.07 -10.22 -6.97
C LYS A 170 3.28 -8.97 -6.58
N LEU A 171 2.22 -8.64 -7.32
CA LEU A 171 1.32 -7.53 -7.02
C LEU A 171 0.66 -7.71 -5.66
N ILE A 172 0.15 -8.90 -5.34
CA ILE A 172 -0.45 -9.22 -4.04
C ILE A 172 0.55 -8.95 -2.91
N LYS A 173 1.77 -9.51 -3.00
CA LYS A 173 2.82 -9.32 -1.98
C LYS A 173 3.19 -7.85 -1.78
N ILE A 174 3.33 -7.09 -2.87
CA ILE A 174 3.61 -5.65 -2.80
C ILE A 174 2.43 -4.90 -2.18
N ASN A 175 1.19 -5.27 -2.51
CA ASN A 175 0.00 -4.64 -1.96
C ASN A 175 -0.08 -4.81 -0.44
N ASP A 176 0.28 -5.98 0.07
CA ASP A 176 0.30 -6.24 1.51
C ASP A 176 1.36 -5.38 2.23
N GLU A 177 2.58 -5.30 1.68
CA GLU A 177 3.64 -4.42 2.21
C GLU A 177 3.23 -2.93 2.21
N VAL A 178 2.55 -2.48 1.14
CA VAL A 178 2.08 -1.10 1.02
C VAL A 178 0.94 -0.82 2.01
N ASN A 179 0.01 -1.78 2.18
CA ASN A 179 -1.08 -1.67 3.14
C ASN A 179 -0.57 -1.59 4.59
N GLU A 180 0.41 -2.43 4.95
CA GLU A 180 1.06 -2.34 6.26
C GLU A 180 1.71 -0.97 6.49
N LEU A 181 2.50 -0.48 5.53
CA LEU A 181 3.12 0.84 5.61
C LEU A 181 2.04 1.94 5.76
N ARG A 182 1.00 1.89 4.94
CA ARG A 182 -0.13 2.84 4.96
C ARG A 182 -0.82 2.85 6.32
N ASN A 183 -1.08 1.68 6.91
CA ASN A 183 -1.71 1.58 8.23
C ASN A 183 -0.83 2.18 9.31
N ARG A 184 0.48 1.90 9.30
CA ARG A 184 1.42 2.52 10.24
C ARG A 184 1.42 4.04 10.13
N ILE A 185 1.38 4.59 8.90
CA ILE A 185 1.29 6.04 8.72
C ILE A 185 -0.06 6.60 9.24
N CYS A 186 -1.19 5.93 8.96
CA CYS A 186 -2.51 6.32 9.48
C CYS A 186 -2.58 6.33 11.01
N HIS A 187 -1.94 5.36 11.67
CA HIS A 187 -1.82 5.30 13.13
C HIS A 187 -0.70 6.21 13.68
N HIS A 188 -0.05 6.96 12.77
CA HIS A 188 1.05 7.86 13.05
C HIS A 188 2.23 7.21 13.78
N GLU A 189 2.46 5.94 13.48
CA GLU A 189 3.57 5.16 14.00
C GLU A 189 4.90 5.61 13.37
N PRO A 190 6.03 5.35 14.05
CA PRO A 190 7.34 5.57 13.46
C PRO A 190 7.60 4.58 12.33
N ILE A 191 8.05 5.06 11.16
CA ILE A 191 8.32 4.24 9.97
C ILE A 191 9.79 4.23 9.57
N PHE A 192 10.67 4.95 10.28
CA PHE A 192 12.11 5.06 10.01
C PHE A 192 12.88 3.72 10.05
N LYS A 193 12.35 2.68 10.72
CA LYS A 193 12.93 1.31 10.71
C LYS A 193 12.55 0.47 9.49
N SER A 194 11.65 0.97 8.65
CA SER A 194 11.12 0.23 7.50
C SER A 194 12.02 0.40 6.28
N LYS A 195 11.97 -0.55 5.34
CA LYS A 195 12.71 -0.48 4.06
C LYS A 195 12.02 0.48 3.07
N LEU A 196 11.87 1.75 3.44
CA LEU A 196 11.03 2.74 2.73
C LEU A 196 11.43 2.89 1.26
N ARG A 197 12.73 2.97 0.96
CA ARG A 197 13.24 3.04 -0.42
C ARG A 197 12.80 1.83 -1.26
N ALA A 198 12.88 0.64 -0.68
CA ALA A 198 12.50 -0.60 -1.37
C ALA A 198 10.98 -0.65 -1.63
N ILE A 199 10.17 -0.27 -0.63
CA ILE A 199 8.71 -0.20 -0.78
C ILE A 199 8.32 0.83 -1.85
N TYR A 200 8.94 2.01 -1.83
CA TYR A 200 8.73 3.04 -2.86
C TYR A 200 9.04 2.54 -4.28
N ILE A 201 10.19 1.89 -4.48
CA ILE A 201 10.56 1.30 -5.78
C ILE A 201 9.54 0.23 -6.20
N LYS A 202 9.05 -0.59 -5.26
CA LYS A 202 8.00 -1.59 -5.52
C LYS A 202 6.68 -0.94 -5.94
N MET A 203 6.26 0.15 -5.28
CA MET A 203 5.07 0.92 -5.68
C MET A 203 5.21 1.46 -7.10
N LEU A 204 6.36 2.05 -7.43
CA LEU A 204 6.65 2.53 -8.79
C LEU A 204 6.64 1.42 -9.83
N PHE A 205 7.18 0.24 -9.50
CA PHE A 205 7.13 -0.93 -10.37
C PHE A 205 5.69 -1.33 -10.67
N VAL A 206 4.84 -1.43 -9.65
CA VAL A 206 3.42 -1.76 -9.83
C VAL A 206 2.71 -0.68 -10.65
N LEU A 207 2.89 0.60 -10.33
CA LEU A 207 2.31 1.70 -11.11
C LEU A 207 2.70 1.60 -12.57
N ARG A 208 3.98 1.34 -12.88
CA ARG A 208 4.43 1.16 -14.27
C ARG A 208 3.74 -0.02 -14.96
N CYS A 209 3.49 -1.11 -14.24
CA CYS A 209 2.79 -2.27 -14.77
C CYS A 209 1.29 -2.03 -14.94
N LEU A 210 0.65 -1.23 -14.09
CA LEU A 210 -0.78 -0.96 -14.14
C LEU A 210 -1.12 0.19 -15.12
N ASP A 211 -0.37 1.28 -15.05
CA ASP A 211 -0.59 2.50 -15.83
C ASP A 211 0.67 3.36 -15.98
N THR A 212 1.21 3.44 -17.20
CA THR A 212 2.47 4.16 -17.45
C THR A 212 2.34 5.67 -17.29
N ASN A 213 1.15 6.25 -17.43
CA ASN A 213 0.94 7.69 -17.24
C ASN A 213 0.95 8.04 -15.75
N VAL A 214 0.27 7.24 -14.92
CA VAL A 214 0.29 7.44 -13.47
C VAL A 214 1.69 7.19 -12.90
N TYR A 215 2.44 6.23 -13.45
CA TYR A 215 3.85 6.05 -13.09
C TYR A 215 4.70 7.30 -13.35
N LYS A 216 4.52 7.97 -14.50
CA LYS A 216 5.23 9.22 -14.82
C LYS A 216 4.83 10.32 -13.83
N LEU A 217 3.54 10.50 -13.58
CA LEU A 217 3.03 11.46 -12.60
C LEU A 217 3.61 11.22 -11.20
N ALA A 218 3.64 9.96 -10.74
CA ALA A 218 4.20 9.60 -9.44
C ALA A 218 5.69 9.97 -9.33
N LYS A 219 6.45 9.91 -10.43
CA LYS A 219 7.84 10.36 -10.48
C LYS A 219 8.00 11.87 -10.53
N GLU A 220 7.01 12.62 -11.03
CA GLU A 220 7.05 14.08 -11.12
C GLU A 220 6.76 14.73 -9.77
N ILE A 221 5.81 14.18 -9.01
CA ILE A 221 5.42 14.71 -7.68
C ILE A 221 6.28 14.16 -6.54
N GLU A 222 7.26 13.32 -6.87
CA GLU A 222 8.08 12.57 -5.93
C GLU A 222 8.87 13.47 -4.98
N ARG A 223 8.65 13.30 -3.66
CA ARG A 223 9.42 13.93 -2.58
C ARG A 223 10.19 12.93 -1.71
N VAL A 224 9.94 11.63 -1.88
CA VAL A 224 10.43 10.54 -1.02
C VAL A 224 11.96 10.47 -1.04
N ASN A 225 12.60 10.44 -2.22
CA ASN A 225 14.06 10.33 -2.36
C ASN A 225 14.81 11.50 -1.69
N LYS A 226 14.31 12.73 -1.82
CA LYS A 226 14.91 13.90 -1.16
C LYS A 226 14.89 13.76 0.36
N LEU A 227 13.78 13.27 0.90
CA LEU A 227 13.61 13.06 2.33
C LEU A 227 14.43 11.86 2.83
N LEU A 228 14.53 10.77 2.07
CA LEU A 228 15.39 9.64 2.41
C LEU A 228 16.86 10.07 2.49
N LYS A 229 17.33 10.86 1.51
CA LYS A 229 18.68 11.42 1.55
C LYS A 229 18.90 12.32 2.78
N LYS A 230 17.91 13.15 3.13
CA LYS A 230 17.96 13.97 4.35
C LYS A 230 18.12 13.12 5.63
N PHE A 231 17.51 11.94 5.69
CA PHE A 231 17.67 11.04 6.85
C PHE A 231 19.08 10.48 6.95
N GLU A 232 19.64 10.03 5.82
CA GLU A 232 21.02 9.57 5.72
C GLU A 232 21.99 10.70 6.11
N ASP A 233 21.84 11.91 5.55
CA ASP A 233 22.80 12.99 5.76
C ASP A 233 22.73 13.65 7.17
N GLU A 234 21.53 13.81 7.74
CA GLU A 234 21.33 14.66 8.94
C GLU A 234 21.00 13.90 10.24
N ILE A 235 20.46 12.68 10.14
CA ILE A 235 19.88 11.97 11.29
C ILE A 235 20.60 10.66 11.58
N ASN A 236 20.96 9.91 10.55
CA ASN A 236 21.71 8.66 10.66
C ASN A 236 22.86 8.64 9.63
N PRO A 237 23.87 9.52 9.81
CA PRO A 237 25.05 9.60 8.95
C PRO A 237 25.98 8.39 9.04
#